data_AF-A0A4R1MKC4-F1
#
_entry.id   AF-A0A4R1MKC4-F1
#
_cell.length_a   1.000
_cell.length_b   1.000
_cell.length_c   1.000
_cell.angle_alpha   90.00
_cell.angle_beta   90.00
_cell.angle_gamma   90.00
#
_symmetry.space_group_name_H-M   'P 1'
#
loop_
_entity.id
_entity.type
_entity.pdbx_description
1 polymer ?
#
loop_
_entity_poly.entity_id
_entity_poly.type
_entity_poly.pdbx_seq_one_letter_code
_entity_poly.pdbx_strand_id
1 'polypeptide(L)'
;MKKIITLLLICMLVLSGCGAQAIEDGDNNGTANNAAQNTGQDPYEDTNEEEMENDITVGERHTGIRDIHTNLDTELNRLDTEMTDDLNYTDRAQVYTNRANAYNNALTEFDNLGLDDENYREHYDNIRGYYEEGYNRFNEYGMNYNTFETEDDERNFLERMGDNGDYINSGVRDTYNNALRTLGVN
;
A
#
# COMPACT_ATOMS: atom_id res chain seq x y z
N MET A 1 32.42 -36.93 27.77
CA MET A 1 33.01 -37.14 26.44
C MET A 1 33.64 -35.83 25.98
N LYS A 2 34.97 -35.81 25.79
CA LYS A 2 35.74 -34.70 25.19
C LYS A 2 35.63 -34.79 23.67
N LYS A 3 35.40 -33.68 22.93
CA LYS A 3 36.02 -33.17 21.66
C LYS A 3 35.30 -31.82 21.35
N ILE A 4 35.88 -30.61 21.41
CA ILE A 4 36.91 -29.95 20.58
C ILE A 4 36.41 -29.56 19.16
N ILE A 5 36.22 -28.24 18.96
CA ILE A 5 36.57 -27.34 17.82
C ILE A 5 35.85 -27.65 16.47
N THR A 6 35.25 -26.68 15.74
CA THR A 6 35.97 -25.77 14.82
C THR A 6 35.08 -24.66 14.24
N LEU A 7 35.64 -23.45 14.19
CA LEU A 7 35.18 -22.20 13.56
C LEU A 7 35.97 -21.99 12.24
N LEU A 8 35.33 -21.53 11.14
CA LEU A 8 35.90 -20.94 9.90
C LEU A 8 34.72 -20.55 8.97
N LEU A 9 34.37 -19.30 8.64
CA LEU A 9 35.04 -18.11 8.07
C LEU A 9 35.34 -18.23 6.56
N ILE A 10 34.48 -17.65 5.70
CA ILE A 10 34.85 -17.10 4.38
C ILE A 10 34.02 -15.84 4.09
N CYS A 11 34.67 -14.67 4.14
CA CYS A 11 34.28 -13.46 3.44
C CYS A 11 34.87 -13.51 2.03
N MET A 12 34.08 -13.23 0.98
CA MET A 12 34.62 -12.81 -0.32
C MET A 12 34.09 -11.43 -0.69
N LEU A 13 35.05 -10.51 -0.77
CA LEU A 13 34.98 -9.21 -1.43
C LEU A 13 34.87 -9.39 -2.94
N VAL A 14 34.05 -8.58 -3.60
CA VAL A 14 34.28 -8.18 -4.99
C VAL A 14 34.14 -6.66 -5.07
N LEU A 15 35.30 -5.98 -5.02
CA LEU A 15 35.48 -4.61 -5.52
C LEU A 15 36.04 -4.72 -6.95
N SER A 16 35.33 -4.17 -7.92
CA SER A 16 35.82 -3.78 -9.25
C SER A 16 34.74 -2.89 -9.89
N GLY A 17 34.99 -1.70 -10.41
CA GLY A 17 36.25 -0.99 -10.63
C GLY A 17 35.99 0.49 -10.89
N CYS A 18 37.03 1.27 -10.60
CA CYS A 18 37.19 2.67 -10.93
C CYS A 18 37.45 2.83 -12.44
N GLY A 19 36.92 3.88 -13.06
CA GLY A 19 37.15 4.18 -14.48
C GLY A 19 36.74 5.61 -14.81
N ALA A 20 37.50 6.58 -14.32
CA ALA A 20 37.49 7.94 -14.82
C ALA A 20 38.43 8.06 -16.04
N GLN A 21 37.97 8.64 -17.13
CA GLN A 21 38.84 9.26 -18.14
C GLN A 21 38.22 10.57 -18.62
N ALA A 22 39.09 11.57 -18.71
CA ALA A 22 38.79 12.95 -19.06
C ALA A 22 39.44 13.30 -20.41
N ILE A 23 38.70 14.13 -21.18
CA ILE A 23 39.12 15.23 -22.08
C ILE A 23 39.92 14.89 -23.36
N GLU A 24 39.39 15.35 -24.51
CA GLU A 24 40.19 16.12 -25.48
C GLU A 24 39.33 17.07 -26.34
N ASP A 25 39.87 18.28 -26.49
CA ASP A 25 39.37 19.51 -27.14
C ASP A 25 39.56 19.48 -28.68
N GLY A 26 38.75 20.23 -29.43
CA GLY A 26 38.99 20.45 -30.87
C GLY A 26 37.99 21.38 -31.56
N ASP A 27 38.35 22.67 -31.62
CA ASP A 27 37.58 23.77 -32.21
C ASP A 27 38.03 24.11 -33.65
N ASN A 28 37.08 24.49 -34.55
CA ASN A 28 37.15 25.47 -35.67
C ASN A 28 36.44 25.12 -37.02
N ASN A 29 35.31 25.82 -37.25
CA ASN A 29 35.06 26.91 -38.23
C ASN A 29 34.86 26.69 -39.78
N GLY A 30 33.70 27.17 -40.28
CA GLY A 30 33.41 27.76 -41.63
C GLY A 30 33.06 26.79 -42.79
N THR A 31 31.96 26.87 -43.56
CA THR A 31 31.28 28.02 -44.21
C THR A 31 29.91 27.56 -44.79
N ALA A 32 28.94 28.48 -44.92
CA ALA A 32 27.53 28.28 -45.29
C ALA A 32 27.21 28.20 -46.81
N ASN A 33 26.12 27.50 -47.21
CA ASN A 33 25.04 28.09 -48.04
C ASN A 33 23.79 27.18 -48.28
N ASN A 34 22.62 27.72 -47.92
CA ASN A 34 21.26 27.66 -48.51
C ASN A 34 20.51 26.34 -48.86
N ALA A 35 19.47 26.12 -48.03
CA ALA A 35 18.03 26.03 -48.37
C ALA A 35 17.47 24.80 -49.10
N ALA A 36 16.75 23.95 -48.34
CA ALA A 36 15.33 23.64 -48.59
C ALA A 36 14.70 22.89 -47.39
N GLN A 37 13.56 23.43 -46.95
CA GLN A 37 12.49 22.95 -46.07
C GLN A 37 12.43 21.43 -45.77
N ASN A 38 12.33 21.02 -44.50
CA ASN A 38 11.22 20.20 -43.97
C ASN A 38 11.27 20.02 -42.44
N THR A 39 10.11 20.18 -41.79
CA THR A 39 9.69 19.71 -40.45
C THR A 39 10.75 19.64 -39.35
N GLY A 40 10.84 20.71 -38.55
CA GLY A 40 11.36 20.62 -37.19
C GLY A 40 10.35 19.86 -36.32
N GLN A 41 10.55 18.57 -36.18
CA GLN A 41 9.99 17.77 -35.10
C GLN A 41 10.81 18.13 -33.85
N ASP A 42 10.13 18.64 -32.82
CA ASP A 42 10.74 18.93 -31.52
C ASP A 42 11.21 17.60 -30.90
N PRO A 43 12.46 17.46 -30.44
CA PRO A 43 12.90 16.26 -29.72
C PRO A 43 12.22 16.09 -28.34
N TYR A 44 11.35 17.03 -27.95
CA TYR A 44 10.45 16.92 -26.79
C TYR A 44 8.97 16.74 -27.15
N GLU A 45 8.63 16.31 -28.38
CA GLU A 45 7.38 15.57 -28.57
C GLU A 45 7.55 14.17 -27.96
N ASP A 46 7.52 14.12 -26.62
CA ASP A 46 7.18 12.89 -25.92
C ASP A 46 5.70 12.63 -26.15
N THR A 47 5.44 11.88 -27.20
CA THR A 47 4.19 11.19 -27.45
C THR A 47 3.90 10.23 -26.29
N ASN A 48 3.28 10.72 -25.23
CA ASN A 48 2.66 9.91 -24.18
C ASN A 48 1.33 10.52 -23.74
N GLU A 49 0.48 10.90 -24.70
CA GLU A 49 -0.95 11.12 -24.42
C GLU A 49 -1.71 9.78 -24.32
N GLU A 50 -1.12 8.65 -24.74
CA GLU A 50 -1.74 7.32 -24.62
C GLU A 50 -1.72 6.72 -23.20
N GLU A 51 -0.90 7.23 -22.28
CA GLU A 51 -0.91 6.74 -20.88
C GLU A 51 -2.04 7.37 -20.04
N MET A 52 -2.50 8.60 -20.36
CA MET A 52 -3.60 9.24 -19.61
C MET A 52 -4.98 8.69 -19.98
N GLU A 53 -5.22 8.29 -21.23
CA GLU A 53 -6.52 7.73 -21.61
C GLU A 53 -6.73 6.33 -21.03
N ASN A 54 -5.68 5.52 -20.91
CA ASN A 54 -5.79 4.17 -20.35
C ASN A 54 -6.11 4.20 -18.84
N ASP A 55 -5.51 5.13 -18.10
CA ASP A 55 -5.69 5.24 -16.64
C ASP A 55 -7.10 5.70 -16.26
N ILE A 56 -7.68 6.64 -17.04
CA ILE A 56 -9.08 7.06 -16.90
C ILE A 56 -10.02 5.91 -17.26
N THR A 57 -9.72 5.14 -18.32
CA THR A 57 -10.57 4.04 -18.78
C THR A 57 -10.57 2.84 -17.81
N VAL A 58 -9.47 2.60 -17.08
CA VAL A 58 -9.37 1.52 -16.08
C VAL A 58 -10.05 1.92 -14.78
N GLY A 59 -9.90 3.17 -14.32
CA GLY A 59 -10.62 3.67 -13.14
C GLY A 59 -12.14 3.73 -13.31
N GLU A 60 -12.62 4.02 -14.52
CA GLU A 60 -14.05 3.94 -14.86
C GLU A 60 -14.64 2.52 -14.79
N ARG A 61 -13.81 1.46 -14.89
CA ARG A 61 -14.26 0.06 -14.81
C ARG A 61 -14.49 -0.43 -13.37
N HIS A 62 -13.94 0.26 -12.37
CA HIS A 62 -13.95 -0.20 -10.97
C HIS A 62 -14.61 0.82 -10.02
N THR A 63 -15.58 1.59 -10.52
CA THR A 63 -16.31 2.60 -9.73
C THR A 63 -16.91 2.03 -8.44
N GLY A 64 -17.40 0.79 -8.45
CA GLY A 64 -17.90 0.11 -7.25
C GLY A 64 -16.82 -0.09 -6.18
N ILE A 65 -15.59 -0.45 -6.57
CA ILE A 65 -14.47 -0.60 -5.62
C ILE A 65 -14.11 0.76 -5.01
N ARG A 66 -14.08 1.81 -5.85
CA ARG A 66 -13.81 3.18 -5.41
C ARG A 66 -14.84 3.68 -4.41
N ASP A 67 -16.12 3.42 -4.66
CA ASP A 67 -17.20 3.84 -3.77
C ASP A 67 -17.10 3.12 -2.42
N ILE A 68 -16.81 1.81 -2.41
CA ILE A 68 -16.56 1.04 -1.19
C ILE A 68 -15.35 1.60 -0.42
N HIS A 69 -14.23 1.85 -1.11
CA HIS A 69 -13.04 2.43 -0.49
C HIS A 69 -13.34 3.78 0.16
N THR A 70 -14.04 4.66 -0.56
CA THR A 70 -14.41 6.01 -0.07
C THR A 70 -15.34 5.93 1.14
N ASN A 71 -16.33 5.03 1.11
CA ASN A 71 -17.27 4.83 2.22
C ASN A 71 -16.55 4.28 3.46
N LEU A 72 -15.68 3.29 3.27
CA LEU A 72 -14.87 2.73 4.35
C LEU A 72 -13.97 3.81 4.95
N ASP A 73 -13.23 4.56 4.14
CA ASP A 73 -12.33 5.62 4.62
C ASP A 73 -13.10 6.71 5.37
N THR A 74 -14.26 7.14 4.85
CA THR A 74 -15.13 8.10 5.54
C THR A 74 -15.57 7.58 6.92
N GLU A 75 -15.98 6.32 7.01
CA GLU A 75 -16.45 5.72 8.26
C GLU A 75 -15.30 5.51 9.25
N LEU A 76 -14.13 5.08 8.78
CA LEU A 76 -12.94 4.94 9.62
C LEU A 76 -12.47 6.29 10.16
N ASN A 77 -12.42 7.33 9.32
CA ASN A 77 -12.11 8.69 9.75
C ASN A 77 -13.11 9.20 10.80
N ARG A 78 -14.40 8.93 10.62
CA ARG A 78 -15.43 9.25 11.62
C ARG A 78 -15.15 8.56 12.96
N LEU A 79 -14.82 7.26 12.94
CA LEU A 79 -14.50 6.47 14.13
C LEU A 79 -13.14 6.85 14.76
N ASP A 80 -12.19 7.36 13.99
CA ASP A 80 -10.95 7.95 14.50
C ASP A 80 -11.27 9.20 15.34
N THR A 81 -12.26 10.01 14.96
CA THR A 81 -12.65 11.18 15.77
C THR A 81 -13.36 10.82 17.08
N GLU A 82 -13.97 9.63 17.15
CA GLU A 82 -14.54 9.09 18.40
C GLU A 82 -13.46 8.57 19.34
N MET A 83 -12.32 8.12 18.81
CA MET A 83 -11.22 7.52 19.58
C MET A 83 -10.41 8.59 20.30
N THR A 84 -10.81 8.95 21.53
CA THR A 84 -10.09 9.88 22.40
C THR A 84 -9.30 9.16 23.51
N ASP A 85 -8.29 9.83 24.05
CA ASP A 85 -7.44 9.28 25.12
C ASP A 85 -8.23 8.97 26.40
N ASP A 86 -9.32 9.70 26.66
CA ASP A 86 -10.13 9.58 27.89
C ASP A 86 -11.27 8.55 27.78
N LEU A 87 -11.39 7.81 26.67
CA LEU A 87 -12.38 6.74 26.52
C LEU A 87 -12.17 5.63 27.55
N ASN A 88 -13.24 5.29 28.27
CA ASN A 88 -13.25 4.07 29.07
C ASN A 88 -13.22 2.81 28.17
N TYR A 89 -12.91 1.66 28.76
CA TYR A 89 -12.74 0.40 28.03
C TYR A 89 -13.99 -0.06 27.28
N THR A 90 -15.17 0.11 27.86
CA THR A 90 -16.45 -0.25 27.22
C THR A 90 -16.69 0.58 25.96
N ASP A 91 -16.51 1.90 26.05
CA ASP A 91 -16.74 2.79 24.91
C ASP A 91 -15.66 2.57 23.83
N ARG A 92 -14.41 2.35 24.23
CA ARG A 92 -13.32 1.98 23.31
C ARG A 92 -13.59 0.65 22.61
N ALA A 93 -14.11 -0.34 23.32
CA ALA A 93 -14.55 -1.61 22.75
C ALA A 93 -15.65 -1.42 21.69
N GLN A 94 -16.59 -0.50 21.93
CA GLN A 94 -17.63 -0.17 20.98
C GLN A 94 -17.05 0.47 19.70
N VAL A 95 -16.08 1.39 19.82
CA VAL A 95 -15.42 2.00 18.65
C VAL A 95 -14.70 0.92 17.81
N TYR A 96 -13.98 0.00 18.45
CA TYR A 96 -13.35 -1.12 17.73
C TYR A 96 -14.37 -2.06 17.08
N THR A 97 -15.46 -2.36 17.77
CA THR A 97 -16.56 -3.16 17.20
C THR A 97 -17.17 -2.47 15.97
N ASN A 98 -17.35 -1.14 16.03
CA ASN A 98 -17.85 -0.36 14.90
C ASN A 98 -16.87 -0.37 13.72
N ARG A 99 -15.56 -0.28 13.97
CA ARG A 99 -14.56 -0.45 12.91
C ARG A 99 -14.65 -1.81 12.25
N ALA A 100 -14.75 -2.89 13.06
CA ALA A 100 -14.92 -4.23 12.52
C ALA A 100 -16.14 -4.31 11.60
N ASN A 101 -17.28 -3.75 12.03
CA ASN A 101 -18.48 -3.69 11.22
C ASN A 101 -18.29 -2.91 9.92
N ALA A 102 -17.55 -1.79 9.93
CA ALA A 102 -17.23 -1.03 8.72
C ALA A 102 -16.45 -1.88 7.71
N TYR A 103 -15.42 -2.61 8.17
CA TYR A 103 -14.68 -3.55 7.32
C TYR A 103 -15.54 -4.70 6.81
N ASN A 104 -16.41 -5.28 7.65
CA ASN A 104 -17.32 -6.35 7.24
C ASN A 104 -18.36 -5.87 6.22
N ASN A 105 -18.84 -4.63 6.35
CA ASN A 105 -19.72 -4.02 5.35
C ASN A 105 -18.98 -3.82 4.03
N ALA A 106 -17.76 -3.27 4.06
CA ALA A 106 -16.92 -3.12 2.87
C ALA A 106 -16.64 -4.47 2.18
N LEU A 107 -16.34 -5.52 2.96
CA LEU A 107 -16.17 -6.89 2.46
C LEU A 107 -17.45 -7.40 1.79
N THR A 108 -18.60 -7.23 2.44
CA THR A 108 -19.90 -7.67 1.91
C THR A 108 -20.24 -6.94 0.61
N GLU A 109 -20.07 -5.62 0.57
CA GLU A 109 -20.28 -4.81 -0.64
C GLU A 109 -19.34 -5.23 -1.76
N PHE A 110 -18.07 -5.49 -1.43
CA PHE A 110 -17.06 -5.93 -2.39
C PHE A 110 -17.40 -7.30 -2.99
N ASP A 111 -17.78 -8.28 -2.17
CA ASP A 111 -18.20 -9.59 -2.66
C ASP A 111 -19.47 -9.51 -3.51
N ASN A 112 -20.37 -8.56 -3.22
CA ASN A 112 -21.57 -8.32 -4.02
C ASN A 112 -21.29 -7.67 -5.38
N LEU A 113 -20.11 -7.08 -5.61
CA LEU A 113 -19.72 -6.61 -6.94
C LEU A 113 -19.56 -7.77 -7.93
N GLY A 114 -19.33 -8.99 -7.46
CA GLY A 114 -19.24 -10.18 -8.31
C GLY A 114 -18.07 -10.15 -9.29
N LEU A 115 -16.95 -9.52 -8.90
CA LEU A 115 -15.77 -9.36 -9.73
C LEU A 115 -15.08 -10.70 -9.98
N ASP A 116 -14.95 -11.10 -11.25
CA ASP A 116 -14.40 -12.40 -11.66
C ASP A 116 -13.37 -12.32 -12.81
N ASP A 117 -12.88 -11.13 -13.15
CA ASP A 117 -11.83 -10.96 -14.17
C ASP A 117 -10.50 -11.58 -13.71
N GLU A 118 -10.11 -12.67 -14.38
CA GLU A 118 -8.90 -13.43 -14.10
C GLU A 118 -7.62 -12.58 -14.20
N ASN A 119 -7.59 -11.54 -15.04
CA ASN A 119 -6.43 -10.65 -15.15
C ASN A 119 -6.20 -9.82 -13.89
N TYR A 120 -7.25 -9.58 -13.11
CA TYR A 120 -7.22 -8.75 -11.91
C TYR A 120 -7.45 -9.55 -10.62
N ARG A 121 -7.56 -10.88 -10.69
CA ARG A 121 -7.90 -11.73 -9.54
C ARG A 121 -7.00 -11.49 -8.34
N GLU A 122 -5.67 -11.40 -8.55
CA GLU A 122 -4.74 -11.14 -7.45
C GLU A 122 -5.02 -9.80 -6.76
N HIS A 123 -5.39 -8.76 -7.51
CA HIS A 123 -5.75 -7.46 -6.95
C HIS A 123 -7.07 -7.53 -6.18
N TYR A 124 -8.06 -8.29 -6.66
CA TYR A 124 -9.31 -8.51 -5.93
C TYR A 124 -9.10 -9.30 -4.64
N ASP A 125 -8.26 -10.34 -4.66
CA ASP A 125 -7.92 -11.12 -3.47
C ASP A 125 -7.17 -10.26 -2.44
N ASN A 126 -6.28 -9.39 -2.89
CA ASN A 126 -5.58 -8.43 -2.04
C ASN A 126 -6.54 -7.42 -1.38
N ILE A 127 -7.55 -6.94 -2.11
CA ILE A 127 -8.58 -6.05 -1.57
C ILE A 127 -9.47 -6.78 -0.56
N ARG A 128 -9.95 -7.98 -0.90
CA ARG A 128 -10.71 -8.83 0.01
C ARG A 128 -9.93 -9.09 1.30
N GLY A 129 -8.66 -9.47 1.18
CA GLY A 129 -7.78 -9.77 2.31
C GLY A 129 -7.59 -8.57 3.24
N TYR A 130 -7.53 -7.34 2.72
CA TYR A 130 -7.48 -6.13 3.54
C TYR A 130 -8.75 -5.94 4.37
N TYR A 131 -9.93 -6.15 3.78
CA TYR A 131 -11.20 -6.04 4.51
C TYR A 131 -11.38 -7.16 5.54
N GLU A 132 -10.99 -8.39 5.21
CA GLU A 132 -11.01 -9.53 6.15
C GLU A 132 -10.07 -9.31 7.33
N GLU A 133 -8.82 -8.88 7.08
CA GLU A 133 -7.84 -8.58 8.12
C GLU A 133 -8.35 -7.47 9.05
N GLY A 134 -8.87 -6.38 8.47
CA GLY A 134 -9.46 -5.28 9.25
C GLY A 134 -10.61 -5.76 10.13
N TYR A 135 -11.55 -6.54 9.58
CA TYR A 135 -12.65 -7.12 10.36
C TYR A 135 -12.13 -7.97 11.52
N ASN A 136 -11.28 -8.95 11.23
CA ASN A 136 -10.77 -9.89 12.24
C ASN A 136 -10.02 -9.16 13.35
N ARG A 137 -9.14 -8.23 12.98
CA ARG A 137 -8.32 -7.46 13.92
C ARG A 137 -9.21 -6.62 14.83
N PHE A 138 -10.07 -5.77 14.27
CA PHE A 138 -10.88 -4.87 15.10
C PHE A 138 -11.97 -5.59 15.90
N ASN A 139 -12.44 -6.75 15.43
CA ASN A 139 -13.31 -7.59 16.21
C ASN A 139 -12.56 -8.17 17.43
N GLU A 140 -11.30 -8.60 17.28
CA GLU A 140 -10.47 -9.03 18.41
C GLU A 140 -10.27 -7.88 19.41
N TYR A 141 -9.93 -6.68 18.94
CA TYR A 141 -9.81 -5.50 19.81
C TYR A 141 -11.11 -5.23 20.57
N GLY A 142 -12.25 -5.17 19.87
CA GLY A 142 -13.56 -4.94 20.48
C GLY A 142 -13.90 -5.96 21.57
N MET A 143 -13.67 -7.25 21.28
CA MET A 143 -13.91 -8.32 22.25
C MET A 143 -13.02 -8.22 23.49
N ASN A 144 -11.72 -7.94 23.34
CA ASN A 144 -10.80 -7.88 24.47
C ASN A 144 -11.04 -6.62 25.32
N TYR A 145 -11.16 -5.45 24.69
CA TYR A 145 -11.42 -4.19 25.40
C TYR A 145 -12.73 -4.22 26.21
N ASN A 146 -13.75 -4.95 25.76
CA ASN A 146 -15.00 -5.09 26.52
C ASN A 146 -14.84 -5.90 27.82
N THR A 147 -13.71 -6.57 28.01
CA THR A 147 -13.41 -7.39 29.19
C THR A 147 -12.35 -6.80 30.10
N PHE A 148 -11.73 -5.69 29.72
CA PHE A 148 -10.69 -5.07 30.52
C PHE A 148 -11.27 -4.35 31.72
N GLU A 149 -10.61 -4.53 32.87
CA GLU A 149 -10.93 -3.83 34.11
C GLU A 149 -9.76 -2.94 34.55
N THR A 150 -8.56 -3.20 34.05
CA THR A 150 -7.31 -2.56 34.48
C THR A 150 -6.37 -2.24 33.32
N GLU A 151 -5.46 -1.28 33.55
CA GLU A 151 -4.37 -0.96 32.62
C GLU A 151 -3.43 -2.16 32.37
N ASP A 152 -3.33 -3.07 33.34
CA ASP A 152 -2.53 -4.28 33.21
C ASP A 152 -3.14 -5.25 32.18
N ASP A 153 -4.47 -5.33 32.09
CA ASP A 153 -5.17 -6.15 31.09
C ASP A 153 -4.86 -5.64 29.67
N GLU A 154 -4.99 -4.33 29.49
CA GLU A 154 -4.69 -3.66 28.22
C GLU A 154 -3.23 -3.84 27.82
N ARG A 155 -2.28 -3.62 28.74
CA ARG A 155 -0.86 -3.80 28.46
C ARG A 155 -0.54 -5.23 28.03
N ASN A 156 -1.04 -6.23 28.76
CA ASN A 156 -0.80 -7.64 28.44
C ASN A 156 -1.36 -8.02 27.06
N PHE A 157 -2.53 -7.48 26.71
CA PHE A 157 -3.12 -7.68 25.40
C PHE A 157 -2.27 -7.04 24.29
N LEU A 158 -1.88 -5.77 24.46
CA LEU A 158 -1.06 -5.07 23.47
C LEU A 158 0.32 -5.73 23.29
N GLU A 159 0.94 -6.20 24.37
CA GLU A 159 2.19 -6.98 24.32
C GLU A 159 2.03 -8.27 23.50
N ARG A 160 0.90 -8.97 23.65
CA ARG A 160 0.58 -10.17 22.84
C ARG A 160 0.39 -9.83 21.36
N MET A 161 -0.17 -8.66 21.08
CA MET A 161 -0.36 -8.16 19.71
C MET A 161 0.95 -7.75 19.03
N GLY A 162 2.01 -7.47 19.81
CA GLY A 162 3.39 -7.23 19.38
C GLY A 162 3.69 -5.80 18.91
N ASP A 163 4.98 -5.52 18.66
CA ASP A 163 5.48 -4.20 18.21
C ASP A 163 4.99 -3.77 16.81
N ASN A 164 4.42 -4.70 16.03
CA ASN A 164 3.64 -4.40 14.83
C ASN A 164 2.17 -4.10 15.20
N GLY A 165 1.96 -3.35 16.28
CA GLY A 165 0.67 -2.84 16.75
C GLY A 165 0.05 -1.79 15.84
N ASP A 166 0.46 -1.75 14.57
CA ASP A 166 -0.25 -1.03 13.53
C ASP A 166 -1.69 -1.56 13.49
N TYR A 167 -2.63 -0.62 13.36
CA TYR A 167 -4.08 -0.88 13.31
C TYR A 167 -4.45 -1.98 12.30
N ILE A 168 -3.69 -2.10 11.19
CA ILE A 168 -3.65 -3.21 10.23
C ILE A 168 -2.19 -3.38 9.82
N ASN A 169 -1.73 -4.62 9.59
CA ASN A 169 -0.37 -4.91 9.12
C ASN A 169 0.01 -4.03 7.90
N SER A 170 1.14 -3.31 8.00
CA SER A 170 1.59 -2.38 6.95
C SER A 170 1.78 -3.05 5.58
N GLY A 171 2.28 -4.28 5.53
CA GLY A 171 2.40 -5.05 4.29
C GLY A 171 1.04 -5.37 3.65
N VAL A 172 0.00 -5.64 4.45
CA VAL A 172 -1.37 -5.85 3.95
C VAL A 172 -1.95 -4.54 3.39
N ARG A 173 -1.76 -3.43 4.11
CA ARG A 173 -2.18 -2.10 3.64
C ARG A 173 -1.46 -1.66 2.37
N ASP A 174 -0.16 -1.91 2.26
CA ASP A 174 0.63 -1.57 1.07
C ASP A 174 0.17 -2.39 -0.14
N THR A 175 -0.10 -3.68 0.07
CA THR A 175 -0.62 -4.58 -0.97
C THR A 175 -2.00 -4.13 -1.44
N TYR A 176 -2.87 -3.72 -0.51
CA TYR A 176 -4.17 -3.11 -0.81
C TYR A 176 -4.06 -1.83 -1.63
N ASN A 177 -3.24 -0.88 -1.20
CA ASN A 177 -3.05 0.40 -1.90
C ASN A 177 -2.46 0.19 -3.30
N ASN A 178 -1.58 -0.79 -3.46
CA ASN A 178 -1.06 -1.16 -4.76
C ASN A 178 -2.14 -1.77 -5.66
N ALA A 179 -3.01 -2.62 -5.11
CA ALA A 179 -4.15 -3.16 -5.84
C ALA A 179 -5.11 -2.06 -6.31
N LEU A 180 -5.48 -1.11 -5.43
CA LEU A 180 -6.32 0.03 -5.81
C LEU A 180 -5.71 0.85 -6.96
N ARG A 181 -4.42 1.22 -6.83
CA ARG A 181 -3.71 1.97 -7.87
C ARG A 181 -3.69 1.23 -9.20
N THR A 182 -3.42 -0.07 -9.18
CA THR A 182 -3.38 -0.90 -10.40
C THR A 182 -4.75 -0.99 -11.08
N LEU A 183 -5.83 -0.93 -10.30
CA LEU A 183 -7.21 -0.91 -10.80
C LEU A 183 -7.72 0.50 -11.15
N GLY A 184 -6.86 1.52 -11.12
CA GLY A 184 -7.24 2.91 -11.41
C GLY A 184 -8.17 3.52 -10.34
N VAL A 185 -8.21 2.96 -9.14
CA VAL A 185 -8.99 3.47 -8.01
C VAL A 185 -8.09 4.41 -7.20
N ASN A 186 -8.33 5.72 -7.35
CA ASN A 186 -7.67 6.80 -6.60
C ASN A 186 -8.67 7.58 -5.76
#